data_AF-A0A9D4RAS0-F1
#
_entry.id   AF-A0A9D4RAS0-F1
#
_cell.length_a   1.000
_cell.length_b   1.000
_cell.length_c   1.000
_cell.angle_alpha   90.00
_cell.angle_beta   90.00
_cell.angle_gamma   90.00
#
_symmetry.space_group_name_H-M   'P 1'
#
loop_
_entity.id
_entity.type
_entity.pdbx_description
1 polymer ?
#
loop_
_entity_poly.entity_id
_entity_poly.type
_entity_poly.pdbx_seq_one_letter_code
_entity_poly.pdbx_strand_id
1 'polypeptide(L)' 'MELIFTADTGASRTVISSKAFDKLPSTMQPKLVRSACLVGTWGVPVPEVGKGSFEISLGPHKLIKEVIVADIEDEA' A
#
# COMPACT_ATOMS: atom_id res chain seq x y z
N MET A 1 3.68 -12.88 -6.13
CA MET A 1 4.77 -12.17 -5.44
C MET A 1 4.47 -12.23 -3.96
N GLU A 2 5.49 -12.45 -3.14
CA GLU A 2 5.36 -12.41 -1.68
C GLU A 2 5.85 -11.04 -1.19
N LEU A 3 5.09 -10.45 -0.26
CA LEU A 3 5.40 -9.17 0.38
C LEU A 3 5.23 -9.37 1.89
N ILE A 4 6.15 -8.83 2.67
CA ILE A 4 6.05 -8.82 4.11
C ILE A 4 5.16 -7.65 4.50
N PHE A 5 4.12 -7.93 5.29
CA PHE A 5 3.21 -6.92 5.80
C PHE A 5 3.33 -6.85 7.32
N THR A 6 3.46 -5.63 7.83
CA THR A 6 3.30 -5.34 9.26
C THR A 6 1.82 -5.12 9.56
N ALA A 7 1.28 -5.89 10.50
CA ALA A 7 -0.07 -5.66 11.00
C ALA A 7 -0.06 -4.49 11.99
N ASP A 8 -0.61 -3.35 11.57
CA ASP A 8 -0.70 -2.13 12.38
C ASP A 8 -2.16 -1.76 12.64
N THR A 9 -2.61 -1.88 13.89
CA THR A 9 -3.96 -1.51 14.32
C THR A 9 -4.14 0.00 14.52
N GLY A 10 -3.05 0.77 14.61
CA GLY A 10 -3.07 2.23 14.66
C GLY A 10 -3.30 2.88 13.29
N ALA A 11 -3.03 2.15 12.20
CA ALA A 11 -3.27 2.61 10.85
C ALA A 11 -4.75 2.46 10.44
N SER A 12 -5.39 3.56 10.05
CA SER A 12 -6.77 3.55 9.55
C SER A 12 -6.92 3.08 8.09
N ARG A 13 -5.80 2.92 7.39
CA ARG A 13 -5.72 2.55 5.97
C ARG A 13 -4.55 1.60 5.77
N THR A 14 -4.67 0.69 4.81
CA THR A 14 -3.54 -0.15 4.38
C THR A 14 -2.69 0.65 3.40
N VAL A 15 -1.38 0.65 3.63
CA VAL A 15 -0.40 1.39 2.85
C VAL A 15 0.70 0.42 2.43
N ILE A 16 1.21 0.57 1.21
CA ILE A 16 2.44 -0.09 0.73
C ILE A 16 3.39 0.97 0.19
N SER A 17 4.68 0.65 0.20
CA SER A 17 5.70 1.51 -0.41
C SER A 17 5.57 1.55 -1.93
N SER A 18 5.88 2.69 -2.55
CA SER A 18 6.01 2.82 -4.01
C SER A 18 7.00 1.79 -4.59
N LYS A 19 8.10 1.53 -3.87
CA LYS A 19 9.07 0.50 -4.22
C LYS A 19 8.47 -0.91 -4.26
N ALA A 20 7.61 -1.27 -3.31
CA ALA A 20 6.91 -2.55 -3.31
C ALA A 20 5.92 -2.64 -4.49
N PHE A 21 5.23 -1.55 -4.80
CA PHE A 21 4.33 -1.46 -5.94
C PHE A 21 5.06 -1.66 -7.28
N ASP A 22 6.21 -1.01 -7.46
CA ASP A 22 7.01 -1.10 -8.70
C ASP A 22 7.55 -2.51 -8.96
N LYS A 23 7.74 -3.31 -7.90
CA LYS A 23 8.15 -4.72 -8.00
C LYS A 23 7.00 -5.65 -8.43
N LEU A 24 5.75 -5.20 -8.37
CA LEU A 24 4.62 -6.01 -8.82
C LEU A 24 4.65 -6.18 -10.34
N PRO A 25 4.30 -7.38 -10.87
CA PRO A 25 4.06 -7.55 -12.29
C PRO A 25 3.01 -6.54 -12.79
N SER A 26 3.19 -6.01 -14.00
CA SER A 26 2.26 -5.02 -14.57
C SER A 26 0.82 -5.50 -14.64
N THR A 27 0.58 -6.81 -14.76
CA THR A 27 -0.75 -7.43 -14.73
C THR A 27 -1.42 -7.41 -13.34
N MET A 28 -0.64 -7.21 -12.29
CA MET A 28 -1.12 -7.13 -10.90
C MET A 28 -1.19 -5.69 -10.38
N GLN A 29 -0.67 -4.72 -11.13
CA GLN A 29 -0.74 -3.30 -10.75
C GLN A 29 -2.12 -2.73 -11.10
N PRO A 30 -2.98 -2.41 -10.11
CA PRO A 30 -4.23 -1.73 -10.41
C PRO A 30 -3.96 -0.30 -10.92
N LYS A 31 -4.93 0.24 -11.64
CA LYS A 31 -4.93 1.67 -11.97
C LYS A 31 -5.07 2.48 -10.69
N LEU A 32 -4.09 3.34 -10.43
CA LEU A 32 -4.11 4.24 -9.28
C LEU A 32 -4.99 5.46 -9.57
N VAL A 33 -5.73 5.90 -8.54
CA VAL A 33 -6.49 7.15 -8.51
C VAL A 33 -6.01 8.03 -7.37
N ARG A 34 -6.45 9.30 -7.35
CA ARG A 34 -6.10 10.25 -6.28
C ARG A 34 -6.48 9.70 -4.91
N SER A 35 -5.56 9.83 -3.97
CA SER A 35 -5.65 9.28 -2.62
C SER A 35 -5.95 10.36 -1.57
N ALA A 36 -5.77 10.01 -0.28
CA ALA A 36 -6.43 10.68 0.85
C ALA A 36 -5.58 11.70 1.63
N CYS A 37 -4.31 11.92 1.26
CA CYS A 37 -3.36 12.79 1.98
C CYS A 37 -2.97 12.21 3.36
N LEU A 38 -2.11 11.20 3.34
CA LEU A 38 -1.51 10.58 4.52
C LEU A 38 -0.63 11.57 5.26
N VAL A 39 -0.64 11.46 6.59
CA VAL A 39 0.20 12.25 7.50
C VAL A 39 1.09 11.29 8.27
N GLY A 40 2.39 11.52 8.22
CA GLY A 40 3.39 10.73 8.94
C GLY A 40 3.39 11.03 10.43
N THR A 41 4.21 10.27 11.17
CA THR A 41 4.34 10.39 12.63
C THR A 41 4.82 11.77 13.10
N TRP A 42 5.55 12.50 12.24
CA TRP A 42 6.02 13.87 12.49
C TRP A 42 4.98 14.95 12.13
N GLY A 43 3.77 14.58 11.74
CA GLY A 43 2.73 15.53 11.31
C GLY A 43 2.94 16.09 9.89
N VAL A 44 3.91 15.55 9.15
CA VAL A 44 4.23 15.98 7.77
C VAL A 44 3.48 15.11 6.75
N PRO A 45 2.93 15.69 5.67
CA PRO A 45 2.32 14.91 4.60
C PRO A 45 3.31 13.92 3.98
N VAL A 46 2.85 12.68 3.74
CA VAL A 46 3.62 11.67 3.02
C VAL A 46 3.31 11.78 1.52
N PRO A 47 4.32 11.82 0.63
CA PRO A 47 4.07 11.77 -0.80
C PRO A 47 3.34 10.49 -1.20
N GLU A 48 2.25 10.62 -1.95
CA GLU A 48 1.43 9.50 -2.41
C GLU A 48 1.45 9.41 -3.93
N VAL A 49 1.64 8.19 -4.44
CA VAL A 49 1.47 7.87 -5.86
C VAL A 49 -0.02 7.77 -6.21
N GLY A 50 -0.80 7.22 -5.28
CA GLY A 50 -2.25 7.12 -5.39
C GLY A 50 -2.80 5.94 -4.60
N LYS A 51 -4.05 5.57 -4.88
CA LYS A 51 -4.69 4.40 -4.26
C LYS A 51 -5.34 3.51 -5.31
N GLY A 52 -5.42 2.23 -5.01
CA GLY A 52 -5.98 1.22 -5.90
C GLY A 52 -6.59 0.06 -5.15
N SER A 53 -7.37 -0.75 -5.86
CA SER A 53 -7.98 -1.97 -5.32
C SER A 53 -7.08 -3.17 -5.61
N PHE A 54 -6.58 -3.84 -4.58
CA PHE A 54 -5.68 -4.98 -4.69
C PHE A 54 -6.39 -6.26 -4.25
N GLU A 55 -6.19 -7.35 -4.99
CA GLU A 55 -6.48 -8.70 -4.49
C GLU A 55 -5.30 -9.15 -3.63
N ILE A 56 -5.52 -9.27 -2.33
CA ILE A 56 -4.52 -9.68 -1.34
C ILE A 56 -4.84 -11.12 -0.93
N SER A 57 -3.81 -11.97 -0.98
CA SER A 57 -3.88 -13.33 -0.43
C SER A 57 -3.10 -13.38 0.89
N LEU A 58 -3.78 -13.72 1.98
CA LEU A 58 -3.21 -13.93 3.31
C LEU A 58 -3.40 -15.40 3.70
N GLY A 59 -2.40 -16.22 3.40
CA GLY A 59 -2.51 -17.68 3.54
C GLY A 59 -3.68 -18.23 2.70
N PRO A 60 -4.66 -18.93 3.31
CA PRO A 60 -5.82 -19.45 2.58
C PRO A 60 -6.88 -18.39 2.27
N HIS A 61 -6.76 -17.18 2.81
CA HIS A 61 -7.77 -16.14 2.66
C HIS A 61 -7.45 -15.22 1.49
N LYS A 62 -8.47 -14.88 0.71
CA LYS A 62 -8.40 -13.88 -0.35
C LYS A 62 -9.35 -12.75 -0.04
N LEU A 63 -8.89 -11.52 -0.22
CA LEU A 63 -9.70 -10.34 0.00
C LEU A 63 -9.31 -9.24 -0.97
N ILE A 64 -10.28 -8.43 -1.36
CA ILE A 64 -10.06 -7.21 -2.14
C ILE A 64 -10.00 -6.04 -1.17
N LYS A 65 -8.93 -5.24 -1.22
CA LYS A 65 -8.75 -4.09 -0.33
C LYS A 65 -8.24 -2.87 -1.08
N GLU A 66 -8.75 -1.70 -0.71
CA GLU A 66 -8.16 -0.43 -1.11
C GLU A 66 -6.84 -0.22 -0.36
N VAL A 67 -5.76 -0.04 -1.12
CA VAL A 67 -4.42 0.19 -0.60
C VAL A 67 -3.89 1.50 -1.17
N ILE A 68 -3.27 2.29 -0.31
CA ILE A 68 -2.57 3.51 -0.69
C ILE A 68 -1.11 3.15 -1.02
N VAL A 69 -0.62 3.65 -2.15
CA VAL A 69 0.78 3.55 -2.56
C VAL A 69 1.44 4.88 -2.24
N ALA A 70 2.43 4.85 -1.35
CA ALA A 70 3.09 6.05 -0.85
C ALA A 70 4.60 5.88 -0.75
N ASP A 71 5.31 7.01 -0.74
CA ASP A 71 6.76 7.04 -0.50
C ASP A 71 7.02 6.97 1.01
N ILE A 72 6.90 5.75 1.54
CA ILE A 72 7.22 5.42 2.94
C ILE A 72 8.56 4.70 3.03
N GLU A 73 9.21 4.86 4.18
CA GLU A 73 10.31 3.97 4.55
C GLU A 73 9.76 2.56 4.82
N ASP A 74 10.44 1.58 4.25
CA ASP A 74 10.06 0.18 4.29
C ASP A 74 11.35 -0.65 4.33
N GLU A 75 11.38 -1.66 5.18
CA GLU A 75 12.50 -2.60 5.32
C GLU A 75 12.36 -3.67 4.23
N ALA A 76 12.61 -3.27 2.98
CA ALA A 76 12.55 -4.15 1.82
C ALA A 76 13.81 -4.99 1.60
#